data_AF-A0A8J5PG16-F1
#
_entry.id   AF-A0A8J5PG16-F1
#
_cell.length_a   1.000
_cell.length_b   1.000
_cell.length_c   1.000
_cell.angle_alpha   90.00
_cell.angle_beta   90.00
_cell.angle_gamma   90.00
#
_symmetry.space_group_name_H-M   'P 1'
#
loop_
_entity.id
_entity.type
_entity.pdbx_description
1 polymer ?
#
loop_
_entity_poly.entity_id
_entity_poly.type
_entity_poly.pdbx_seq_one_letter_code
_entity_poly.pdbx_strand_id
1 'polypeptide(L)'
;MLWQTVEAIASHGHNVNFNLHIVTTAILREATTLYRLLWQNPSDRLRDRLATLENHLAEIRLVLPPRYLNIARDALYEESHRAYHTRLICVLHLHISRLIICLPLHSEEFEEKRKIMWYKTLEHCQDIVAVVRQWDNQHSPSVDPAVCFIVYTALIVLHLHYKSMSSPAPDFLAKVKAQENILRLFLEQFATLWYLPRLLIMTFDKFSLVSHNTVGLKDAMAVLKYFQAPLHSDWLNFIDPEHGLLSLFDVEEIGQPFLEQNWDFNNWQATL
;
A
#
# COMPACT_ATOMS: atom_id res chain seq x y z
N MET A 1 18.15 18.55 1.75
CA MET A 1 17.59 17.46 0.92
C MET A 1 17.16 16.31 1.83
N LEU A 2 16.14 15.53 1.47
CA LEU A 2 15.57 14.51 2.37
C LEU A 2 16.58 13.38 2.68
N TRP A 3 17.46 13.04 1.74
CA TRP A 3 18.54 12.05 1.96
C TRP A 3 19.56 12.51 3.01
N GLN A 4 19.88 13.82 3.07
CA GLN A 4 20.77 14.36 4.11
C GLN A 4 20.13 14.23 5.50
N THR A 5 18.81 14.36 5.58
CA THR A 5 18.07 14.09 6.81
C THR A 5 18.16 12.62 7.19
N VAL A 6 18.02 11.69 6.24
CA VAL A 6 18.19 10.24 6.49
C VAL A 6 19.60 9.92 6.95
N GLU A 7 20.62 10.49 6.31
CA GLU A 7 22.03 10.32 6.68
C GLU A 7 22.32 10.87 8.07
N ALA A 8 21.78 12.05 8.40
CA ALA A 8 21.87 12.62 9.74
C ALA A 8 21.18 11.72 10.78
N ILE A 9 19.99 11.19 10.48
CA ILE A 9 19.30 10.25 11.36
C ILE A 9 20.13 8.98 11.57
N ALA A 10 20.69 8.41 10.49
CA ALA A 10 21.48 7.20 10.53
C ALA A 10 22.77 7.36 11.36
N SER A 11 23.39 8.55 11.33
CA SER A 11 24.65 8.84 12.04
C SER A 11 24.47 9.19 13.52
N HIS A 12 23.31 9.70 13.96
CA HIS A 12 23.11 10.21 15.32
C HIS A 12 22.42 9.22 16.29
N GLY A 13 22.16 7.98 15.86
CA GLY A 13 21.94 6.79 16.70
C GLY A 13 20.67 6.71 17.58
N HIS A 14 20.04 7.84 17.94
CA HIS A 14 18.85 7.86 18.78
C HIS A 14 17.57 7.89 17.96
N ASN A 15 16.60 7.04 18.32
CA ASN A 15 15.25 7.00 17.73
C ASN A 15 15.23 6.86 16.19
N VAL A 16 16.24 6.16 15.62
CA VAL A 16 16.40 5.96 14.17
C VAL A 16 15.10 5.50 13.51
N ASN A 17 14.45 4.46 14.05
CA ASN A 17 13.20 3.92 13.49
C ASN A 17 12.04 4.93 13.55
N PHE A 18 11.92 5.72 14.61
CA PHE A 18 10.87 6.74 14.72
C PHE A 18 11.09 7.86 13.71
N ASN A 19 12.32 8.35 13.60
CA ASN A 19 12.68 9.40 12.65
C ASN A 19 12.53 8.91 11.20
N LEU A 20 12.96 7.68 10.89
CA LEU A 20 12.76 7.07 9.59
C LEU A 20 11.29 6.79 9.29
N HIS A 21 10.47 6.49 10.30
CA HIS A 21 9.04 6.38 10.12
C HIS A 21 8.44 7.72 9.66
N ILE A 22 8.81 8.84 10.27
CA ILE A 22 8.37 10.18 9.82
C ILE A 22 8.78 10.44 8.37
N VAL A 23 10.06 10.19 8.05
CA VAL A 23 10.62 10.40 6.71
C VAL A 23 9.88 9.54 5.67
N THR A 24 9.73 8.24 5.93
CA THR A 24 9.09 7.31 4.99
C THR A 24 7.60 7.58 4.82
N THR A 25 6.90 7.99 5.87
CA THR A 25 5.52 8.46 5.79
C THR A 25 5.38 9.73 4.94
N ALA A 26 6.31 10.67 5.05
CA ALA A 26 6.32 11.88 4.23
C ALA A 26 6.54 11.56 2.73
N ILE A 27 7.44 10.63 2.43
CA ILE A 27 7.69 10.13 1.07
C ILE A 27 6.43 9.46 0.50
N LEU A 28 5.78 8.59 1.28
CA LEU A 28 4.56 7.92 0.85
C LEU A 28 3.44 8.92 0.56
N ARG A 29 3.28 9.93 1.41
CA ARG A 29 2.31 11.02 1.19
C ARG A 29 2.62 11.79 -0.09
N GLU A 30 3.88 12.12 -0.34
CA GLU A 30 4.30 12.82 -1.57
C GLU A 30 4.06 11.95 -2.81
N ALA A 31 4.43 10.66 -2.78
CA ALA A 31 4.18 9.72 -3.88
C ALA A 31 2.69 9.63 -4.22
N THR A 32 1.85 9.45 -3.21
CA THR A 32 0.39 9.38 -3.38
C THR A 32 -0.19 10.69 -3.90
N THR A 33 0.32 11.83 -3.40
CA THR A 33 -0.12 13.16 -3.84
C THR A 33 0.25 13.43 -5.29
N LEU A 34 1.50 13.15 -5.68
CA LEU A 34 1.97 13.33 -7.05
C LEU A 34 1.23 12.42 -8.01
N TYR A 35 1.04 11.15 -7.66
CA TYR A 35 0.27 10.20 -8.47
C TYR A 35 -1.15 10.71 -8.70
N ARG A 36 -1.85 11.13 -7.63
CA ARG A 36 -3.21 11.68 -7.73
C ARG A 36 -3.26 12.94 -8.61
N LEU A 37 -2.31 13.87 -8.45
CA LEU A 37 -2.26 15.09 -9.26
C LEU A 37 -1.98 14.79 -10.73
N LEU A 38 -1.05 13.89 -11.02
CA LEU A 38 -0.74 13.44 -12.38
C LEU A 38 -1.93 12.73 -13.02
N TRP A 39 -2.68 11.97 -12.23
CA TRP A 39 -3.90 11.33 -12.69
C TRP A 39 -4.98 12.34 -13.10
N GLN A 40 -5.15 13.39 -12.31
CA GLN A 40 -6.19 14.41 -12.52
C GLN A 40 -5.82 15.42 -13.61
N ASN A 41 -4.58 15.90 -13.62
CA ASN A 41 -4.11 16.91 -14.57
C ASN A 41 -2.60 16.74 -14.83
N PRO A 42 -2.21 15.88 -15.79
CA PRO A 42 -0.81 15.68 -16.14
C PRO A 42 -0.16 16.97 -16.64
N SER A 43 1.01 17.31 -16.11
CA SER A 43 1.85 18.40 -16.62
C SER A 43 3.32 18.03 -16.53
N ASP A 44 4.17 18.64 -17.36
CA ASP A 44 5.61 18.36 -17.36
C ASP A 44 6.24 18.67 -16.00
N ARG A 45 5.81 19.76 -15.35
CA ARG A 45 6.24 20.10 -13.97
C ARG A 45 5.96 18.97 -12.97
N LEU A 46 4.81 18.29 -13.08
CA LEU A 46 4.48 17.18 -12.20
C LEU A 46 5.29 15.92 -12.54
N ARG A 47 5.58 15.70 -13.83
CA ARG A 47 6.44 14.60 -14.30
C ARG A 47 7.88 14.79 -13.80
N ASP A 48 8.40 16.01 -13.84
CA ASP A 48 9.73 16.34 -13.31
C ASP A 48 9.81 16.11 -11.80
N ARG A 49 8.75 16.47 -11.06
CA ARG A 49 8.65 16.17 -9.62
C ARG A 49 8.60 14.67 -9.35
N LEU A 50 7.89 13.89 -10.16
CA LEU A 50 7.86 12.43 -10.05
C LEU A 50 9.25 11.81 -10.28
N ALA A 51 9.96 12.25 -11.33
CA ALA A 51 11.32 11.79 -11.61
C ALA A 51 12.30 12.19 -10.48
N THR A 52 12.13 13.38 -9.91
CA THR A 52 12.90 13.83 -8.75
C THR A 52 12.62 12.94 -7.53
N LEU A 53 11.37 12.57 -7.29
CA LEU A 53 11.01 11.65 -6.20
C LEU A 53 11.60 10.24 -6.41
N GLU A 54 11.59 9.73 -7.64
CA GLU A 54 12.24 8.45 -7.98
C GLU A 54 13.75 8.49 -7.65
N ASN A 55 14.42 9.58 -8.01
CA ASN A 55 15.83 9.81 -7.66
C ASN A 55 16.05 9.89 -6.14
N HIS A 56 15.21 10.65 -5.42
CA HIS A 56 15.29 10.73 -3.96
C HIS A 56 15.09 9.37 -3.28
N LEU A 57 14.17 8.52 -3.78
CA LEU A 57 13.99 7.16 -3.28
C LEU A 57 15.25 6.30 -3.47
N ALA A 58 15.93 6.47 -4.60
CA ALA A 58 17.20 5.79 -4.86
C ALA A 58 18.31 6.30 -3.92
N GLU A 59 18.43 7.61 -3.74
CA GLU A 59 19.40 8.22 -2.81
C GLU A 59 19.17 7.75 -1.37
N ILE A 60 17.93 7.80 -0.90
CA ILE A 60 17.55 7.34 0.45
C ILE A 60 17.96 5.89 0.66
N ARG A 61 17.69 5.02 -0.33
CA ARG A 61 18.08 3.61 -0.27
C ARG A 61 19.59 3.42 -0.05
N LEU A 62 20.42 4.31 -0.60
CA LEU A 62 21.89 4.26 -0.47
C LEU A 62 22.38 4.78 0.88
N VAL A 63 21.66 5.72 1.50
CA VAL A 63 22.05 6.33 2.79
C VAL A 63 21.36 5.72 4.02
N LEU A 64 20.46 4.74 3.81
CA LEU A 64 19.85 4.01 4.91
C LEU A 64 20.90 3.29 5.77
N PRO A 65 20.64 3.09 7.07
CA PRO A 65 21.52 2.31 7.93
C PRO A 65 21.83 0.92 7.34
N PRO A 66 23.01 0.35 7.62
CA PRO A 66 23.35 -0.98 7.18
C PRO A 66 22.26 -1.99 7.55
N ARG A 67 21.93 -2.88 6.61
CA ARG A 67 20.91 -3.94 6.79
C ARG A 67 19.49 -3.43 7.10
N TYR A 68 19.20 -2.13 6.99
CA TYR A 68 17.86 -1.60 7.31
C TYR A 68 16.75 -2.24 6.46
N LEU A 69 17.05 -2.52 5.18
CA LEU A 69 16.13 -3.17 4.23
C LEU A 69 16.07 -4.70 4.39
N ASN A 70 16.83 -5.29 5.31
CA ASN A 70 16.79 -6.74 5.54
C ASN A 70 15.45 -7.12 6.19
N ILE A 71 14.60 -7.86 5.50
CA ILE A 71 13.28 -8.24 6.01
C ILE A 71 13.33 -9.15 7.25
N ALA A 72 14.45 -9.83 7.51
CA ALA A 72 14.60 -10.64 8.72
C ALA A 72 14.93 -9.79 9.95
N ARG A 73 14.49 -10.23 11.13
CA ARG A 73 14.85 -9.60 12.42
C ARG A 73 16.34 -9.77 12.69
N ASP A 74 16.99 -8.71 13.15
CA ASP A 74 18.42 -8.75 13.44
C ASP A 74 18.72 -9.25 14.85
N ALA A 75 18.72 -10.57 15.02
CA ALA A 75 18.99 -11.20 16.31
C ALA A 75 20.42 -10.96 16.82
N LEU A 76 21.39 -10.75 15.92
CA LEU A 76 22.80 -10.51 16.29
C LEU A 76 23.02 -9.14 16.93
N TYR A 77 22.19 -8.16 16.58
CA TYR A 77 22.21 -6.81 17.14
C TYR A 77 21.09 -6.62 18.18
N GLU A 78 20.55 -7.72 18.70
CA GLU A 78 19.50 -7.75 19.72
C GLU A 78 18.28 -6.88 19.37
N GLU A 79 17.90 -6.85 18.08
CA GLU A 79 16.76 -6.06 17.62
C GLU A 79 15.46 -6.54 18.32
N SER A 80 14.87 -5.68 19.14
CA SER A 80 13.59 -5.97 19.79
C SER A 80 12.48 -6.17 18.75
N HIS A 81 11.45 -6.97 19.09
CA HIS A 81 10.29 -7.18 18.22
C HIS A 81 9.60 -5.86 17.83
N ARG A 82 9.48 -4.91 18.78
CA ARG A 82 8.91 -3.59 18.50
C ARG A 82 9.74 -2.82 17.47
N ALA A 83 11.05 -2.76 17.65
CA ALA A 83 11.95 -2.10 16.70
C ALA A 83 11.90 -2.75 15.32
N TYR A 84 11.88 -4.08 15.28
CA TYR A 84 11.71 -4.87 14.08
C TYR A 84 10.43 -4.53 13.32
N HIS A 85 9.27 -4.53 13.99
CA HIS A 85 7.99 -4.16 13.38
C HIS A 85 7.98 -2.72 12.86
N THR A 86 8.47 -1.76 13.63
CA THR A 86 8.56 -0.36 13.17
C THR A 86 9.43 -0.24 11.92
N ARG A 87 10.54 -0.99 11.86
CA ARG A 87 11.40 -1.04 10.69
C ARG A 87 10.69 -1.66 9.48
N LEU A 88 9.98 -2.78 9.64
CA LEU A 88 9.19 -3.38 8.57
C LEU A 88 8.14 -2.41 8.00
N ILE A 89 7.48 -1.61 8.85
CA ILE A 89 6.53 -0.57 8.40
C ILE A 89 7.24 0.48 7.54
N CYS A 90 8.42 0.96 7.97
CA CYS A 90 9.20 1.90 7.17
C CYS A 90 9.60 1.30 5.80
N VAL A 91 9.98 0.02 5.79
CA VAL A 91 10.33 -0.71 4.57
C VAL A 91 9.08 -0.85 3.66
N LEU A 92 7.91 -1.15 4.22
CA LEU A 92 6.64 -1.15 3.48
C LEU A 92 6.35 0.21 2.86
N HIS A 93 6.50 1.32 3.61
CA HIS A 93 6.33 2.68 3.09
C HIS A 93 7.22 2.96 1.88
N LEU A 94 8.48 2.50 1.90
CA LEU A 94 9.38 2.66 0.76
C LEU A 94 8.93 1.83 -0.45
N HIS A 95 8.54 0.57 -0.26
CA HIS A 95 8.09 -0.28 -1.35
C HIS A 95 6.76 0.19 -1.96
N ILE A 96 5.78 0.59 -1.14
CA ILE A 96 4.51 1.11 -1.65
C ILE A 96 4.70 2.45 -2.37
N SER A 97 5.62 3.31 -1.91
CA SER A 97 5.94 4.56 -2.62
C SER A 97 6.47 4.26 -4.03
N ARG A 98 7.38 3.27 -4.15
CA ARG A 98 7.91 2.80 -5.44
C ARG A 98 6.82 2.17 -6.32
N LEU A 99 5.91 1.40 -5.73
CA LEU A 99 4.76 0.84 -6.44
C LEU A 99 3.89 1.95 -7.03
N ILE A 100 3.50 2.93 -6.20
CA ILE A 100 2.59 4.03 -6.58
C ILE A 100 3.17 4.86 -7.74
N ILE A 101 4.45 5.24 -7.67
CA ILE A 101 5.06 6.06 -8.74
C ILE A 101 5.22 5.29 -10.07
N CYS A 102 5.21 3.96 -10.04
CA CYS A 102 5.27 3.11 -11.22
C CYS A 102 3.88 2.69 -11.75
N LEU A 103 2.78 3.06 -11.08
CA LEU A 103 1.45 2.77 -11.59
C LEU A 103 1.22 3.50 -12.92
N PRO A 104 0.69 2.79 -13.94
CA PRO A 104 0.57 3.36 -15.27
C PRO A 104 -0.45 4.51 -15.31
N LEU A 105 0.01 5.69 -15.76
CA LEU A 105 -0.84 6.87 -15.96
C LEU A 105 -1.52 6.84 -17.35
N HIS A 106 -2.70 7.44 -17.46
CA HIS A 106 -3.42 7.52 -18.75
C HIS A 106 -2.72 8.36 -19.80
N SER A 107 -1.93 9.34 -19.37
CA SER A 107 -1.25 10.28 -20.25
C SER A 107 0.05 9.73 -20.85
N GLU A 108 0.43 8.49 -20.58
CA GLU A 108 1.65 7.93 -21.16
C GLU A 108 1.41 7.58 -22.64
N GLU A 109 1.98 8.38 -23.54
CA GLU A 109 1.76 8.26 -24.99
C GLU A 109 2.38 6.98 -25.59
N PHE A 110 3.40 6.40 -24.95
CA PHE A 110 4.14 5.25 -25.48
C PHE A 110 3.74 3.94 -24.78
N GLU A 111 3.10 3.02 -25.50
CA GLU A 111 2.67 1.72 -24.96
C GLU A 111 3.83 0.90 -24.35
N GLU A 112 5.02 0.93 -24.96
CA GLU A 112 6.19 0.18 -24.44
C GLU A 112 6.67 0.70 -23.09
N LYS A 113 6.77 2.02 -22.91
CA LYS A 113 7.13 2.62 -21.62
C LYS A 113 6.13 2.21 -20.55
N ARG A 114 4.84 2.25 -20.90
CA ARG A 114 3.74 1.87 -20.02
C ARG A 114 3.81 0.40 -19.61
N LYS A 115 4.17 -0.47 -20.53
CA LYS A 115 4.39 -1.91 -20.30
C LYS A 115 5.58 -2.17 -19.37
N ILE A 116 6.68 -1.45 -19.55
CA ILE A 116 7.84 -1.54 -18.66
C ILE A 116 7.47 -1.09 -17.24
N MET A 117 6.76 0.04 -17.10
CA MET A 117 6.29 0.51 -15.79
C MET A 117 5.35 -0.52 -15.14
N TRP A 118 4.43 -1.10 -15.91
CA TRP A 118 3.57 -2.17 -15.44
C TRP A 118 4.36 -3.36 -14.88
N TYR A 119 5.38 -3.86 -15.58
CA TYR A 119 6.19 -4.96 -15.04
C TYR A 119 6.98 -4.58 -13.78
N LYS A 120 7.46 -3.34 -13.66
CA LYS A 120 8.07 -2.86 -12.40
C LYS A 120 7.09 -2.93 -11.23
N THR A 121 5.80 -2.68 -11.44
CA THR A 121 4.81 -2.80 -10.36
C THR A 121 4.70 -4.22 -9.81
N LEU A 122 4.92 -5.25 -10.65
CA LEU A 122 4.96 -6.64 -10.18
C LEU A 122 6.14 -6.87 -9.24
N GLU A 123 7.34 -6.39 -9.60
CA GLU A 123 8.52 -6.49 -8.74
C GLU A 123 8.28 -5.82 -7.38
N HIS A 124 7.67 -4.62 -7.37
CA HIS A 124 7.34 -3.92 -6.13
C HIS A 124 6.27 -4.63 -5.30
N CYS A 125 5.29 -5.29 -5.94
CA CYS A 125 4.34 -6.16 -5.22
C CYS A 125 5.07 -7.34 -4.58
N GLN A 126 6.04 -7.95 -5.27
CA GLN A 126 6.82 -9.06 -4.73
C GLN A 126 7.69 -8.65 -3.54
N ASP A 127 8.27 -7.45 -3.58
CA ASP A 127 8.98 -6.86 -2.43
C ASP A 127 8.04 -6.70 -1.22
N ILE A 128 6.82 -6.17 -1.41
CA ILE A 128 5.81 -6.04 -0.35
C ILE A 128 5.43 -7.41 0.21
N VAL A 129 5.20 -8.41 -0.65
CA VAL A 129 4.91 -9.79 -0.22
C VAL A 129 6.06 -10.36 0.61
N ALA A 130 7.31 -10.08 0.24
CA ALA A 130 8.48 -10.55 0.98
C ALA A 130 8.50 -9.99 2.41
N VAL A 131 8.12 -8.72 2.60
CA VAL A 131 7.97 -8.11 3.92
C VAL A 131 6.81 -8.76 4.70
N VAL A 132 5.63 -8.89 4.07
CA VAL A 132 4.43 -9.47 4.68
C VAL A 132 4.67 -10.91 5.15
N ARG A 133 5.45 -11.71 4.41
CA ARG A 133 5.83 -13.08 4.80
C ARG A 133 6.59 -13.18 6.12
N GLN A 134 7.29 -12.12 6.51
CA GLN A 134 8.05 -12.08 7.76
C GLN A 134 7.24 -11.47 8.90
N TRP A 135 6.00 -11.04 8.64
CA TRP A 135 5.18 -10.40 9.64
C TRP A 135 4.70 -11.41 10.69
N ASP A 136 5.03 -11.14 11.95
CA ASP A 136 4.63 -11.95 13.10
C ASP A 136 3.55 -11.22 13.91
N ASN A 137 2.38 -11.86 14.08
CA ASN A 137 1.24 -11.29 14.80
C ASN A 137 1.22 -11.61 16.29
N GLN A 138 2.07 -12.52 16.77
CA GLN A 138 2.10 -12.91 18.18
C GLN A 138 2.55 -11.75 19.07
N HIS A 139 3.35 -10.84 18.52
CA HIS A 139 3.98 -9.74 19.24
C HIS A 139 3.33 -8.38 18.97
N SER A 140 2.34 -8.30 18.08
CA SER A 140 1.61 -7.08 17.76
C SER A 140 0.17 -7.38 17.29
N PRO A 141 -0.82 -7.38 18.20
CA PRO A 141 -2.22 -7.65 17.84
C PRO A 141 -2.88 -6.48 17.09
N SER A 142 -2.27 -5.29 17.13
CA SER A 142 -2.70 -4.11 16.41
C SER A 142 -1.84 -3.91 15.16
N VAL A 143 -2.47 -3.88 13.98
CA VAL A 143 -1.81 -3.44 12.75
C VAL A 143 -2.12 -1.98 12.50
N ASP A 144 -1.13 -1.21 12.07
CA ASP A 144 -1.34 0.15 11.60
C ASP A 144 -2.32 0.13 10.40
N PRO A 145 -3.43 0.91 10.43
CA PRO A 145 -4.35 1.01 9.29
C PRO A 145 -3.67 1.28 7.95
N ALA A 146 -2.58 2.05 7.94
CA ALA A 146 -1.80 2.32 6.73
C ALA A 146 -1.23 1.04 6.11
N VAL A 147 -0.78 0.08 6.93
CA VAL A 147 -0.27 -1.22 6.48
C VAL A 147 -1.37 -2.02 5.78
N CYS A 148 -2.61 -1.99 6.30
CA CYS A 148 -3.74 -2.64 5.64
C CYS A 148 -4.00 -2.07 4.24
N PHE A 149 -3.95 -0.74 4.09
CA PHE A 149 -4.10 -0.10 2.78
C PHE A 149 -2.95 -0.43 1.82
N ILE A 150 -1.71 -0.51 2.32
CA ILE A 150 -0.55 -0.90 1.54
C ILE A 150 -0.72 -2.33 1.01
N VAL A 151 -1.06 -3.28 1.89
CA VAL A 151 -1.27 -4.68 1.53
C VAL A 151 -2.43 -4.83 0.55
N TYR A 152 -3.55 -4.13 0.79
CA TYR A 152 -4.68 -4.12 -0.12
C TYR A 152 -4.34 -3.56 -1.51
N THR A 153 -3.56 -2.48 -1.58
CA THR A 153 -3.12 -1.91 -2.87
C THR A 153 -2.25 -2.90 -3.63
N ALA A 154 -1.30 -3.54 -2.95
CA ALA A 154 -0.46 -4.57 -3.56
C ALA A 154 -1.28 -5.80 -4.01
N LEU A 155 -2.29 -6.20 -3.23
CA LEU A 155 -3.20 -7.30 -3.55
C LEU A 155 -3.96 -7.03 -4.85
N ILE A 156 -4.52 -5.83 -5.01
CA ILE A 156 -5.26 -5.41 -6.22
C ILE A 156 -4.35 -5.42 -7.44
N VAL A 157 -3.16 -4.81 -7.35
CA VAL A 157 -2.22 -4.75 -8.48
C VAL A 157 -1.74 -6.16 -8.86
N LEU A 158 -1.43 -7.00 -7.87
CA LEU A 158 -1.00 -8.38 -8.11
C LEU A 158 -2.10 -9.23 -8.75
N HIS A 159 -3.36 -9.04 -8.34
CA HIS A 159 -4.51 -9.70 -8.96
C HIS A 159 -4.67 -9.31 -10.43
N LEU A 160 -4.52 -8.02 -10.74
CA LEU A 160 -4.55 -7.54 -12.13
C LEU A 160 -3.39 -8.11 -12.95
N HIS A 161 -2.20 -8.27 -12.38
CA HIS A 161 -1.09 -8.99 -13.03
C HIS A 161 -1.48 -10.44 -13.33
N TYR A 162 -2.02 -11.16 -12.35
CA TYR A 162 -2.49 -12.54 -12.52
C TYR A 162 -3.49 -12.68 -13.68
N LYS A 163 -4.44 -11.73 -13.80
CA LYS A 163 -5.47 -11.74 -14.85
C LYS A 163 -4.98 -11.28 -16.22
N SER A 164 -4.08 -10.30 -16.27
CA SER A 164 -3.60 -9.68 -17.52
C SER A 164 -2.52 -10.47 -18.25
N MET A 165 -1.97 -11.52 -17.65
CA MET A 165 -0.93 -12.34 -18.26
C MET A 165 -1.50 -13.27 -19.36
N SER A 166 -1.16 -12.98 -20.61
CA SER A 166 -1.40 -13.90 -21.73
C SER A 166 -0.32 -14.99 -21.76
N SER A 167 -0.70 -16.24 -21.50
CA SER A 167 0.18 -17.43 -21.59
C SER A 167 1.47 -17.40 -20.74
N PRO A 168 1.40 -17.18 -19.41
CA PRO A 168 2.56 -17.32 -18.53
C PRO A 168 2.97 -18.79 -18.36
N ALA A 169 4.24 -19.02 -18.01
CA ALA A 169 4.67 -20.35 -17.56
C ALA A 169 3.84 -20.79 -16.34
N PRO A 170 3.34 -22.03 -16.27
CA PRO A 170 2.45 -22.49 -15.19
C PRO A 170 3.02 -22.25 -13.79
N ASP A 171 4.32 -22.50 -13.60
CA ASP A 171 5.01 -22.31 -12.31
C ASP A 171 5.02 -20.85 -11.86
N PHE A 172 5.18 -19.93 -12.82
CA PHE A 172 5.16 -18.50 -12.54
C PHE A 172 3.76 -18.03 -12.15
N LEU A 173 2.74 -18.52 -12.84
CA LEU A 173 1.34 -18.22 -12.51
C LEU A 173 0.97 -18.73 -11.11
N ALA A 174 1.38 -19.96 -10.77
CA ALA A 174 1.18 -20.53 -9.44
C ALA A 174 1.90 -19.70 -8.36
N LYS A 175 3.11 -19.21 -8.64
CA LYS A 175 3.85 -18.32 -7.73
C LYS A 175 3.10 -17.00 -7.49
N VAL A 176 2.62 -16.34 -8.54
CA VAL A 176 1.85 -15.08 -8.41
C VAL A 176 0.57 -15.32 -7.60
N LYS A 177 -0.15 -16.42 -7.86
CA LYS A 177 -1.35 -16.76 -7.10
C LYS A 177 -1.06 -17.03 -5.62
N ALA A 178 0.03 -17.74 -5.33
CA ALA A 178 0.46 -17.95 -3.95
C ALA A 178 0.81 -16.63 -3.24
N GLN A 179 1.41 -15.68 -3.95
CA GLN A 179 1.69 -14.34 -3.42
C GLN A 179 0.40 -13.54 -3.16
N GLU A 180 -0.60 -13.61 -4.04
CA GLU A 180 -1.93 -13.03 -3.83
C GLU A 180 -2.58 -13.59 -2.56
N ASN A 181 -2.56 -14.91 -2.40
CA ASN A 181 -3.10 -15.59 -1.22
C ASN A 181 -2.41 -15.14 0.07
N ILE A 182 -1.08 -14.91 0.06
CA ILE A 182 -0.35 -14.42 1.23
C ILE A 182 -0.83 -13.04 1.66
N LEU A 183 -1.04 -12.11 0.72
CA LEU A 183 -1.54 -10.77 1.03
C LEU A 183 -2.98 -10.82 1.55
N ARG A 184 -3.82 -11.71 1.00
CA ARG A 184 -5.18 -11.92 1.49
C ARG A 184 -5.20 -12.51 2.91
N LEU A 185 -4.41 -13.55 3.17
CA LEU A 185 -4.27 -14.18 4.49
C LEU A 185 -3.79 -13.17 5.54
N PHE A 186 -2.88 -12.26 5.17
CA PHE A 186 -2.47 -11.17 6.06
C PHE A 186 -3.65 -10.29 6.47
N LEU A 187 -4.52 -9.90 5.54
CA LEU A 187 -5.72 -9.13 5.88
C LEU A 187 -6.70 -9.95 6.71
N GLU A 188 -6.92 -11.23 6.37
CA GLU A 188 -7.84 -12.13 7.09
C GLU A 188 -7.41 -12.30 8.56
N GLN A 189 -6.10 -12.37 8.81
CA GLN A 189 -5.54 -12.47 10.14
C GLN A 189 -5.98 -11.28 11.03
N PHE A 190 -5.90 -10.05 10.51
CA PHE A 190 -6.31 -8.85 11.26
C PHE A 190 -7.81 -8.59 11.19
N ALA A 191 -8.52 -9.16 10.21
CA ALA A 191 -9.97 -9.07 10.10
C ALA A 191 -10.67 -9.67 11.32
N THR A 192 -10.07 -10.67 11.98
CA THR A 192 -10.62 -11.22 13.23
C THR A 192 -10.74 -10.15 14.33
N LEU A 193 -9.86 -9.16 14.33
CA LEU A 193 -9.72 -8.16 15.38
C LEU A 193 -10.23 -6.76 14.97
N TRP A 194 -10.14 -6.39 13.69
CA TRP A 194 -10.41 -5.04 13.19
C TRP A 194 -11.43 -5.06 12.03
N TYR A 195 -12.26 -4.04 11.95
CA TYR A 195 -13.24 -3.89 10.86
C TYR A 195 -12.59 -3.53 9.52
N LEU A 196 -11.56 -2.68 9.52
CA LEU A 196 -10.93 -2.20 8.28
C LEU A 196 -10.45 -3.36 7.37
N PRO A 197 -9.68 -4.36 7.84
CA PRO A 197 -9.30 -5.50 7.00
C PRO A 197 -10.50 -6.29 6.46
N ARG A 198 -11.59 -6.45 7.24
CA ARG A 198 -12.83 -7.11 6.76
C ARG A 198 -13.39 -6.35 5.54
N LEU A 199 -13.51 -5.04 5.67
CA LEU A 199 -14.01 -4.18 4.60
C LEU A 199 -13.12 -4.29 3.35
N LEU A 200 -11.80 -4.23 3.51
CA LEU A 200 -10.87 -4.35 2.38
C LEU A 200 -10.96 -5.72 1.68
N ILE A 201 -11.15 -6.82 2.42
CA ILE A 201 -11.37 -8.16 1.84
C ILE A 201 -12.68 -8.18 1.05
N MET A 202 -13.78 -7.68 1.62
CA MET A 202 -15.07 -7.64 0.93
C MET A 202 -14.99 -6.84 -0.38
N THR A 203 -14.29 -5.71 -0.36
CA THR A 203 -14.07 -4.91 -1.56
C THR A 203 -13.21 -5.67 -2.58
N PHE A 204 -12.16 -6.37 -2.12
CA PHE A 204 -11.33 -7.19 -3.01
C PHE A 204 -12.13 -8.32 -3.68
N ASP A 205 -13.02 -8.98 -2.94
CA ASP A 205 -13.84 -10.07 -3.48
C ASP A 205 -14.80 -9.54 -4.57
N LYS A 206 -15.44 -8.38 -4.33
CA LYS A 206 -16.27 -7.70 -5.35
C LYS A 206 -15.45 -7.27 -6.56
N PHE A 207 -14.27 -6.70 -6.33
CA PHE A 207 -13.34 -6.31 -7.40
C PHE A 207 -12.91 -7.52 -8.24
N SER A 208 -12.61 -8.65 -7.62
CA SER A 208 -12.22 -9.89 -8.28
C SER A 208 -13.34 -10.47 -9.15
N LEU A 209 -14.60 -10.28 -8.74
CA LEU A 209 -15.77 -10.62 -9.54
C LEU A 209 -15.89 -9.69 -10.76
N VAL A 210 -15.73 -8.37 -10.61
CA VAL A 210 -15.84 -7.44 -11.75
C VAL A 210 -14.69 -7.59 -12.75
N SER A 211 -13.48 -7.83 -12.25
CA SER A 211 -12.27 -8.02 -13.07
C SER A 211 -12.14 -9.43 -13.68
N HIS A 212 -13.16 -10.29 -13.56
CA HIS A 212 -13.12 -11.65 -14.10
C HIS A 212 -12.82 -11.70 -15.61
N ASN A 213 -13.30 -10.69 -16.36
CA ASN A 213 -13.12 -10.56 -17.81
C ASN A 213 -11.89 -9.75 -18.21
N THR A 214 -11.05 -9.32 -17.26
CA THR A 214 -9.86 -8.52 -17.57
C THR A 214 -8.85 -9.37 -18.34
N VAL A 215 -8.70 -9.11 -19.64
CA VAL A 215 -7.75 -9.83 -20.50
C VAL A 215 -6.73 -8.85 -21.07
N GLY A 216 -5.47 -9.05 -20.68
CA GLY A 216 -4.37 -8.22 -21.16
C GLY A 216 -4.25 -6.86 -20.47
N LEU A 217 -3.22 -6.13 -20.87
CA LEU A 217 -2.76 -4.92 -20.21
C LEU A 217 -3.75 -3.75 -20.26
N LYS A 218 -4.45 -3.59 -21.40
CA LYS A 218 -5.40 -2.50 -21.63
C LYS A 218 -6.58 -2.58 -20.66
N ASP A 219 -7.12 -3.77 -20.46
CA ASP A 219 -8.22 -4.01 -19.54
C ASP A 219 -7.78 -3.82 -18.09
N ALA A 220 -6.59 -4.31 -17.72
CA ALA A 220 -6.06 -4.12 -16.37
C ALA A 220 -5.89 -2.64 -16.03
N MET A 221 -5.41 -1.85 -16.99
CA MET A 221 -5.32 -0.40 -16.84
C MET A 221 -6.69 0.27 -16.78
N ALA A 222 -7.66 -0.22 -17.57
CA ALA A 222 -9.04 0.27 -17.54
C ALA A 222 -9.69 0.03 -16.17
N VAL A 223 -9.49 -1.15 -15.59
CA VAL A 223 -9.99 -1.50 -14.25
C VAL A 223 -9.28 -0.69 -13.17
N LEU A 224 -7.95 -0.53 -13.26
CA LEU A 224 -7.19 0.30 -12.34
C LEU A 224 -7.67 1.77 -12.35
N LYS A 225 -8.31 2.24 -13.44
CA LYS A 225 -8.90 3.60 -13.46
C LYS A 225 -10.02 3.80 -12.48
N TYR A 226 -10.83 2.75 -12.31
CA TYR A 226 -11.99 2.75 -11.43
C TYR A 226 -11.60 2.43 -9.99
N PHE A 227 -10.34 2.04 -9.77
CA PHE A 227 -9.80 1.89 -8.43
C PHE A 227 -9.59 3.27 -7.80
N GLN A 228 -10.69 3.82 -7.28
CA GLN A 228 -10.65 4.94 -6.36
C GLN A 228 -10.14 4.45 -5.00
N ALA A 229 -9.40 5.32 -4.31
CA ALA A 229 -8.86 4.99 -3.00
C ALA A 229 -10.00 4.49 -2.08
N PRO A 230 -9.75 3.42 -1.31
CA PRO A 230 -10.74 2.96 -0.34
C PRO A 230 -11.10 4.13 0.58
N LEU A 231 -12.41 4.31 0.81
CA LEU A 231 -13.08 5.43 1.53
C LEU A 231 -13.52 6.65 0.68
N HIS A 232 -13.50 6.61 -0.66
CA HIS A 232 -14.25 7.58 -1.46
C HIS A 232 -15.77 7.30 -1.40
N SER A 233 -16.65 8.31 -1.54
CA SER A 233 -18.11 8.10 -1.54
C SER A 233 -18.55 7.11 -2.64
N ASP A 234 -17.94 7.22 -3.82
CA ASP A 234 -18.26 6.31 -4.94
C ASP A 234 -17.64 4.92 -4.74
N TRP A 235 -16.65 4.79 -3.85
CA TRP A 235 -16.10 3.49 -3.47
C TRP A 235 -17.10 2.68 -2.63
N LEU A 236 -17.91 3.36 -1.82
CA LEU A 236 -19.03 2.72 -1.10
C LEU A 236 -20.20 2.39 -2.04
N ASN A 237 -20.48 3.24 -3.03
CA ASN A 237 -21.51 2.97 -4.05
C ASN A 237 -21.13 1.80 -4.97
N PHE A 238 -19.84 1.55 -5.21
CA PHE A 238 -19.36 0.34 -5.88
C PHE A 238 -19.63 -0.93 -5.06
N ILE A 239 -19.61 -0.82 -3.73
CA ILE A 239 -19.90 -1.94 -2.83
C ILE A 239 -21.41 -2.20 -2.78
N ASP A 240 -22.27 -1.18 -2.85
CA ASP A 240 -23.73 -1.40 -2.85
C ASP A 240 -24.45 -0.41 -3.80
N PRO A 241 -24.74 -0.82 -5.05
CA PRO A 241 -25.41 0.05 -6.01
C PRO A 241 -26.92 0.19 -5.76
N GLU A 242 -27.54 -0.71 -4.99
CA GLU A 242 -29.00 -0.70 -4.76
C GLU A 242 -29.38 -0.16 -3.38
N HIS A 243 -28.49 -0.25 -2.38
CA HIS A 243 -28.74 0.22 -1.03
C HIS A 243 -27.55 1.02 -0.49
N GLY A 244 -27.49 2.31 -0.83
CA GLY A 244 -26.46 3.21 -0.30
C GLY A 244 -26.44 3.19 1.23
N LEU A 245 -25.37 2.65 1.82
CA LEU A 245 -24.95 2.59 3.23
C LEU A 245 -25.98 2.09 4.27
N LEU A 246 -27.26 2.41 4.17
CA LEU A 246 -28.28 2.25 5.22
C LEU A 246 -28.83 0.83 5.37
N SER A 247 -28.61 -0.10 4.43
CA SER A 247 -29.02 -1.51 4.56
C SER A 247 -27.94 -2.41 5.16
N LEU A 248 -26.67 -1.99 5.13
CA LEU A 248 -25.56 -2.70 5.77
C LEU A 248 -25.47 -2.39 7.27
N PHE A 249 -26.26 -1.41 7.73
CA PHE A 249 -26.48 -1.11 9.14
C PHE A 249 -27.79 -1.75 9.59
N ASP A 250 -27.79 -3.05 9.87
CA ASP A 250 -28.70 -3.54 10.90
C ASP A 250 -28.21 -2.93 12.22
N VAL A 251 -28.86 -1.82 12.59
CA VAL A 251 -28.55 -0.94 13.73
C VAL A 251 -28.67 -1.65 15.10
N GLU A 252 -28.94 -2.95 15.15
CA GLU A 252 -29.09 -3.70 16.40
C GLU A 252 -27.76 -4.21 16.99
N GLU A 253 -26.67 -4.33 16.21
CA GLU A 253 -25.35 -4.75 16.75
C GLU A 253 -24.36 -3.60 16.98
N ILE A 254 -24.73 -2.37 16.60
CA ILE A 254 -23.94 -1.19 16.93
C ILE A 254 -24.35 -0.76 18.33
N GLY A 255 -23.52 -1.12 19.31
CA GLY A 255 -23.46 -0.36 20.55
C GLY A 255 -23.42 1.12 20.19
N GLN A 256 -24.43 1.86 20.64
CA GLN A 256 -24.73 3.24 20.24
C GLN A 256 -23.65 4.31 20.50
N PRO A 257 -22.51 4.14 21.23
CA PRO A 257 -21.65 5.31 21.45
C PRO A 257 -20.79 5.69 20.24
N PHE A 258 -20.63 4.85 19.21
CA PHE A 258 -19.61 5.10 18.18
C PHE A 258 -20.04 6.08 17.06
N LEU A 259 -21.36 6.24 16.84
CA LEU A 259 -21.89 7.08 15.76
C LEU A 259 -22.33 8.47 16.20
N GLU A 260 -22.42 8.75 17.50
CA GLU A 260 -22.87 10.07 18.02
C GLU A 260 -21.72 11.04 18.36
N GLN A 261 -20.46 10.64 18.25
CA GLN A 261 -19.34 11.55 18.45
C GLN A 261 -18.95 12.24 17.15
N ASN A 262 -19.34 13.51 17.01
CA ASN A 262 -18.76 14.43 16.02
C ASN A 262 -17.26 14.56 16.30
N TRP A 263 -16.43 13.92 15.47
CA TRP A 263 -14.98 14.04 15.52
C TRP A 263 -14.55 15.42 15.04
N ASP A 264 -14.34 16.35 15.98
CA ASP A 264 -13.66 17.62 15.71
C ASP A 264 -12.14 17.39 15.71
N PHE A 265 -11.57 17.26 14.51
CA PHE A 265 -10.13 17.06 14.29
C PHE A 265 -9.25 18.26 14.70
N ASN A 266 -9.84 19.35 15.22
CA ASN A 266 -9.08 20.53 15.66
C ASN A 266 -8.70 20.54 17.14
N ASN A 267 -9.12 19.55 17.94
CA ASN A 267 -8.91 19.58 19.40
C ASN A 267 -8.03 18.42 19.89
N TRP A 268 -6.71 18.56 19.75
CA TRP A 268 -5.70 17.62 20.28
C TRP A 268 -5.27 17.90 21.72
N GLN A 269 -6.18 18.35 22.58
CA GLN A 269 -5.91 18.50 24.01
C GLN A 269 -7.06 17.96 24.85
N ALA A 270 -7.10 16.64 25.03
CA ALA A 270 -7.60 15.98 26.24
C ALA A 270 -7.51 14.45 26.10
N THR A 271 -6.33 13.89 26.38
CA THR A 271 -6.16 12.57 27.05
C THR A 271 -4.67 12.30 27.26
N LEU A 272 -4.10 13.04 28.21
CA LEU A 272 -3.04 12.62 29.12
C LEU A 272 -3.37 13.24 30.48
#